data_AF-A0A511MDY0-F1
#
_entry.id   AF-A0A511MDY0-F1
#
_cell.length_a   1.000
_cell.length_b   1.000
_cell.length_c   1.000
_cell.angle_alpha   90.00
_cell.angle_beta   90.00
_cell.angle_gamma   90.00
#
_symmetry.space_group_name_H-M   'P 1'
#
loop_
_entity.id
_entity.type
_entity.pdbx_description
1 polymer ?
#
loop_
_entity_poly.entity_id
_entity_poly.type
_entity_poly.pdbx_seq_one_letter_code
_entity_poly.pdbx_strand_id
1 'polypeptide(L)'
;MAIFDRARQDKLQQELATRPITSGHWLRHMGTIPRYGDIANRIIDASNRPRALVDEELVAAKIELLAALWLRNAAGVMKGRHPRIKWVNIEIVMARSDYSTDLLSKFLSTGEATGCAMNNLLIKYLTNEITGKLLSEVQTGDMDKTTI
;
A
#
# COMPACT_ATOMS: atom_id res chain seq x y z
N MET A 1 -3.04 -21.87 26.83
CA MET A 1 -3.09 -21.69 25.36
C MET A 1 -2.51 -20.37 24.87
N ALA A 2 -2.64 -19.25 25.57
CA ALA A 2 -2.19 -17.92 25.10
C ALA A 2 -0.68 -17.76 24.80
N ILE A 3 0.21 -18.53 25.45
CA ILE A 3 1.68 -18.42 25.26
C ILE A 3 2.11 -18.96 23.88
N PHE A 4 1.50 -20.06 23.43
CA PHE A 4 1.81 -20.67 22.13
C PHE A 4 1.35 -19.79 20.96
N ASP A 5 0.21 -19.10 21.10
CA ASP A 5 -0.28 -18.17 20.08
C ASP A 5 0.62 -16.94 19.93
N ARG A 6 1.22 -16.45 21.03
CA ARG A 6 2.15 -15.32 21.01
C ARG A 6 3.46 -15.68 20.31
N ALA A 7 4.08 -16.82 20.69
CA ALA A 7 5.31 -17.29 20.03
C ALA A 7 5.12 -17.52 18.52
N ARG A 8 3.94 -17.99 18.10
CA ARG A 8 3.61 -18.17 16.69
C ARG A 8 3.46 -16.84 15.95
N GLN A 9 2.87 -15.84 16.60
CA GLN A 9 2.73 -14.49 16.05
C GLN A 9 4.09 -13.80 15.91
N ASP A 10 4.92 -13.85 16.95
CA ASP A 10 6.25 -13.24 16.96
C ASP A 10 7.14 -13.86 15.87
N LYS A 11 7.09 -15.20 15.72
CA LYS A 11 7.79 -15.90 14.64
C LYS A 11 7.31 -15.44 13.26
N LEU A 12 5.99 -15.33 13.05
CA LEU A 12 5.43 -14.86 11.78
C LEU A 12 5.89 -13.42 11.47
N GLN A 13 5.87 -12.53 12.47
CA GLN A 13 6.30 -11.15 12.31
C GLN A 13 7.78 -11.06 11.93
N GLN A 14 8.64 -11.84 12.59
CA GLN A 14 10.05 -11.93 12.24
C GLN A 14 10.26 -12.48 10.82
N GLU A 15 9.51 -13.51 10.43
CA GLU A 15 9.54 -14.07 9.07
C GLU A 15 9.12 -13.03 8.02
N LEU A 16 8.06 -12.26 8.28
CA LEU A 16 7.60 -11.21 7.37
C LEU A 16 8.62 -10.09 7.22
N ALA A 17 9.32 -9.72 8.30
CA ALA A 17 10.31 -8.65 8.28
C ALA A 17 11.60 -9.04 7.52
N THR A 18 11.97 -10.31 7.51
CA THR A 18 13.34 -10.72 7.12
C THR A 18 13.41 -11.73 5.98
N ARG A 19 12.36 -12.50 5.72
CA ARG A 19 12.40 -13.58 4.72
C ARG A 19 11.74 -13.18 3.41
N PRO A 20 12.14 -13.80 2.28
CA PRO A 20 11.39 -13.71 1.04
C PRO A 20 9.94 -14.17 1.25
N ILE A 21 8.99 -13.39 0.74
CA ILE A 21 7.57 -13.74 0.79
C ILE A 21 7.23 -14.52 -0.47
N THR A 22 6.99 -15.81 -0.32
CA THR A 22 6.49 -16.66 -1.41
C THR A 22 5.03 -16.33 -1.67
N SER A 23 4.70 -16.03 -2.92
CA SER A 23 3.32 -15.74 -3.35
C SER A 23 2.41 -16.94 -3.17
N GLY A 24 1.17 -16.69 -2.76
CA GLY A 24 0.10 -17.69 -2.78
C GLY A 24 -0.48 -17.89 -4.19
N HIS A 25 -1.23 -18.99 -4.37
CA HIS A 25 -1.87 -19.30 -5.66
C HIS A 25 -2.85 -18.21 -6.14
N TRP A 26 -3.34 -17.37 -5.23
CA TRP A 26 -4.24 -16.27 -5.53
C TRP A 26 -3.59 -15.11 -6.28
N LEU A 27 -2.26 -15.03 -6.33
CA LEU A 27 -1.55 -13.94 -7.02
C LEU A 27 -1.96 -13.83 -8.50
N ARG A 28 -2.23 -14.97 -9.17
CA ARG A 28 -2.68 -15.00 -10.56
C ARG A 28 -4.08 -14.40 -10.80
N HIS A 29 -4.85 -14.18 -9.73
CA HIS A 29 -6.19 -13.60 -9.76
C HIS A 29 -6.19 -12.13 -9.31
N MET A 30 -5.00 -11.58 -9.01
CA MET A 30 -4.81 -10.24 -8.49
C MET A 30 -4.29 -9.33 -9.61
N GLY A 31 -4.76 -8.09 -9.64
CA GLY A 31 -4.07 -7.05 -10.39
C GLY A 31 -2.76 -6.67 -9.70
N THR A 32 -1.87 -6.01 -10.43
CA THR A 32 -0.65 -5.44 -9.86
C THR A 32 -0.93 -4.10 -9.21
N ILE A 33 -0.52 -3.92 -7.95
CA ILE A 33 -0.58 -2.60 -7.31
C ILE A 33 0.42 -1.69 -8.03
N PRO A 34 -0.05 -0.60 -8.68
CA PRO A 34 0.84 0.33 -9.37
C PRO A 34 1.82 0.97 -8.38
N ARG A 35 3.04 1.26 -8.83
CA ARG A 35 4.02 1.96 -7.99
C ARG A 35 3.51 3.36 -7.68
N TYR A 36 3.77 3.83 -6.46
CA TYR A 36 3.30 5.15 -6.02
C TYR A 36 3.87 6.28 -6.87
N GLY A 37 5.14 6.18 -7.28
CA GLY A 37 5.75 7.13 -8.23
C GLY A 37 5.08 7.15 -9.60
N ASP A 38 4.59 6.01 -10.11
CA ASP A 38 3.88 5.97 -11.39
C ASP A 38 2.52 6.69 -11.29
N ILE A 39 1.84 6.57 -10.14
CA ILE A 39 0.59 7.29 -9.87
C ILE A 39 0.88 8.79 -9.71
N ALA A 40 1.92 9.16 -8.96
CA ALA A 40 2.35 10.55 -8.79
C ALA A 40 2.60 11.22 -10.14
N ASN A 41 3.39 10.57 -11.01
CA ASN A 41 3.66 11.06 -12.37
C ASN A 41 2.37 11.31 -13.16
N ARG A 42 1.43 10.36 -13.14
CA ARG A 42 0.13 10.52 -13.82
C ARG A 42 -0.69 11.68 -13.28
N ILE A 43 -0.71 11.87 -11.97
CA ILE A 43 -1.41 12.99 -11.32
C ILE A 43 -0.79 14.32 -11.75
N ILE A 44 0.55 14.41 -11.74
CA ILE A 44 1.26 15.64 -12.08
C ILE A 44 1.05 15.99 -13.55
N ASP A 45 1.14 15.00 -14.45
CA ASP A 45 0.89 15.20 -15.88
C ASP A 45 -0.55 15.65 -16.16
N ALA A 46 -1.52 15.13 -15.40
CA ALA A 46 -2.92 15.54 -15.52
C ALA A 46 -3.22 16.91 -14.87
N SER A 47 -2.34 17.43 -14.02
CA SER A 47 -2.58 18.67 -13.27
C SER A 47 -2.47 19.94 -14.11
N ASN A 48 -1.91 19.85 -15.33
CA ASN A 48 -1.57 21.00 -16.18
C ASN A 48 -0.63 22.02 -15.53
N ARG A 49 0.12 21.61 -14.49
CA ARG A 49 1.12 22.47 -13.84
C ARG A 49 2.53 22.14 -14.31
N PRO A 50 3.44 23.13 -14.36
CA PRO A 50 4.84 22.87 -14.66
C PRO A 50 5.45 21.91 -13.62
N ARG A 51 5.94 20.75 -14.07
CA ARG A 51 6.61 19.75 -13.20
C ARG A 51 7.72 20.33 -12.32
N ALA A 52 8.41 21.36 -12.79
CA ALA A 52 9.47 22.03 -12.03
C ALA A 52 8.99 22.59 -10.67
N LEU A 53 7.71 22.97 -10.58
CA LEU A 53 7.11 23.54 -9.37
C LEU A 53 6.59 22.49 -8.40
N VAL A 54 6.22 21.31 -8.89
CA VAL A 54 5.59 20.27 -8.08
C VAL A 54 6.64 19.40 -7.41
N ASP A 55 6.46 19.13 -6.12
CA ASP A 55 7.29 18.20 -5.36
C ASP A 55 6.82 16.75 -5.59
N GLU A 56 7.46 16.08 -6.55
CA GLU A 56 7.14 14.70 -6.94
C GLU A 56 7.28 13.71 -5.76
N GLU A 57 8.27 13.91 -4.90
CA GLU A 57 8.53 13.05 -3.74
C GLU A 57 7.42 13.20 -2.71
N LEU A 58 6.97 14.44 -2.46
CA LEU A 58 5.84 14.73 -1.58
C LEU A 58 4.53 14.10 -2.10
N VAL A 59 4.26 14.19 -3.41
CA VAL A 59 3.07 13.54 -4.00
C VAL A 59 3.14 12.02 -3.81
N ALA A 60 4.28 11.40 -4.10
CA ALA A 60 4.45 9.96 -3.92
C ALA A 60 4.30 9.53 -2.45
N ALA A 61 4.91 10.27 -1.51
CA ALA A 61 4.81 10.01 -0.08
C ALA A 61 3.36 10.15 0.43
N LYS A 62 2.60 11.11 -0.12
CA LYS A 62 1.18 11.27 0.25
C LYS A 62 0.31 10.14 -0.28
N ILE A 63 0.58 9.63 -1.48
CA ILE A 63 -0.09 8.44 -2.03
C ILE A 63 0.18 7.23 -1.14
N GLU A 64 1.44 7.02 -0.75
CA GLU A 64 1.84 5.94 0.15
C GLU A 64 1.12 6.03 1.50
N LEU A 65 1.08 7.21 2.11
CA LEU A 65 0.36 7.45 3.36
C LEU A 65 -1.13 7.13 3.24
N LEU A 66 -1.79 7.57 2.16
CA LEU A 66 -3.21 7.29 1.93
C LEU A 66 -3.46 5.81 1.68
N ALA A 67 -2.56 5.12 0.97
CA ALA A 67 -2.62 3.67 0.77
C ALA A 67 -2.50 2.92 2.12
N ALA A 68 -1.56 3.33 2.97
CA ALA A 68 -1.36 2.77 4.31
C ALA A 68 -2.60 2.95 5.19
N LEU A 69 -3.18 4.16 5.21
CA LEU A 69 -4.41 4.44 5.96
C LEU A 69 -5.59 3.60 5.46
N TRP A 70 -5.74 3.47 4.15
CA TRP A 70 -6.78 2.62 3.56
C TRP A 70 -6.60 1.16 3.96
N LEU A 71 -5.39 0.62 3.87
CA LEU A 71 -5.06 -0.75 4.27
C LEU A 71 -5.32 -1.00 5.76
N ARG A 72 -4.97 -0.03 6.62
CA ARG A 72 -5.26 -0.09 8.05
C ARG A 72 -6.75 -0.21 8.32
N ASN A 73 -7.56 0.62 7.66
CA ASN A 73 -9.01 0.59 7.79
C ASN A 73 -9.60 -0.72 7.25
N ALA A 74 -9.17 -1.16 6.06
CA ALA A 74 -9.61 -2.42 5.46
C ALA A 74 -9.29 -3.62 6.36
N ALA A 75 -8.07 -3.69 6.91
CA ALA A 75 -7.68 -4.73 7.85
C ALA A 75 -8.50 -4.67 9.16
N GLY A 76 -8.83 -3.48 9.64
CA GLY A 76 -9.69 -3.27 10.82
C GLY A 76 -11.13 -3.78 10.60
N VAL A 77 -11.74 -3.47 9.45
CA VAL A 77 -13.08 -3.95 9.07
C VAL A 77 -13.13 -5.48 9.02
N MET A 78 -12.03 -6.11 8.61
CA MET A 78 -11.94 -7.57 8.55
C MET A 78 -11.82 -8.23 9.93
N LYS A 79 -11.72 -7.49 11.05
CA LYS A 79 -11.76 -8.00 12.45
C LYS A 79 -10.95 -9.29 12.70
N GLY A 80 -9.81 -9.46 12.02
CA GLY A 80 -9.00 -10.67 12.15
C GLY A 80 -9.61 -11.96 11.59
N ARG A 81 -10.62 -11.86 10.70
CA ARG A 81 -11.23 -12.99 9.96
C ARG A 81 -10.21 -13.84 9.21
N HIS A 82 -9.04 -13.26 8.88
CA HIS A 82 -7.92 -14.01 8.35
C HIS A 82 -6.67 -13.81 9.23
N PRO A 83 -5.99 -14.89 9.66
CA PRO A 83 -4.91 -14.80 10.65
C PRO A 83 -3.69 -14.02 10.16
N ARG A 84 -3.42 -14.04 8.85
CA ARG A 84 -2.30 -13.30 8.23
C ARG A 84 -2.66 -11.86 7.84
N ILE A 85 -3.92 -11.57 7.53
CA ILE A 85 -4.34 -10.26 7.02
C ILE A 85 -4.77 -9.38 8.20
N LYS A 86 -3.76 -8.83 8.86
CA LYS A 86 -3.89 -7.90 9.99
C LYS A 86 -3.03 -6.69 9.71
N TRP A 87 -3.43 -5.52 10.22
CA TRP A 87 -2.68 -4.28 10.04
C TRP A 87 -1.21 -4.44 10.44
N VAL A 88 -0.93 -4.99 11.63
CA VAL A 88 0.44 -5.21 12.12
C VAL A 88 1.31 -6.01 11.16
N ASN A 89 0.76 -6.99 10.44
CA ASN A 89 1.53 -7.78 9.49
C ASN A 89 1.74 -7.02 8.17
N ILE A 90 0.74 -6.25 7.73
CA ILE A 90 0.84 -5.38 6.54
C ILE A 90 1.90 -4.30 6.79
N GLU A 91 1.84 -3.66 7.95
CA GLU A 91 2.76 -2.62 8.40
C GLU A 91 4.21 -3.12 8.42
N ILE A 92 4.46 -4.33 8.95
CA ILE A 92 5.79 -4.94 8.90
C ILE A 92 6.29 -5.09 7.46
N VAL A 93 5.43 -5.53 6.52
CA VAL A 93 5.83 -5.70 5.12
C VAL A 93 6.12 -4.34 4.47
N MET A 94 5.32 -3.31 4.78
CA MET A 94 5.54 -1.95 4.29
C MET A 94 6.81 -1.30 4.86
N ALA A 95 7.18 -1.64 6.09
CA ALA A 95 8.37 -1.10 6.75
C ALA A 95 9.69 -1.76 6.32
N ARG A 96 9.67 -2.73 5.39
CA ARG A 96 10.89 -3.40 4.93
C ARG A 96 11.73 -2.48 4.05
N SER A 97 13.05 -2.62 4.13
CA SER A 97 13.99 -1.87 3.28
C SER A 97 13.87 -2.22 1.79
N ASP A 98 13.38 -3.42 1.47
CA ASP A 98 13.11 -3.89 0.10
C ASP A 98 11.63 -3.76 -0.28
N TYR A 99 10.89 -2.88 0.40
CA TYR A 99 9.48 -2.67 0.14
C TYR A 99 9.22 -2.33 -1.33
N SER A 100 8.19 -2.95 -1.88
CA SER A 100 7.63 -2.64 -3.17
C SER A 100 6.15 -3.00 -3.19
N THR A 101 5.40 -2.37 -4.08
CA THR A 101 3.98 -2.69 -4.27
C THR A 101 3.79 -4.14 -4.72
N ASP A 102 4.75 -4.71 -5.45
CA ASP A 102 4.80 -6.13 -5.79
C ASP A 102 4.99 -7.02 -4.56
N LEU A 103 5.86 -6.63 -3.61
CA LEU A 103 6.04 -7.36 -2.36
C LEU A 103 4.75 -7.34 -1.52
N LEU A 104 4.05 -6.21 -1.49
CA LEU A 104 2.74 -6.10 -0.86
C LEU A 104 1.72 -7.03 -1.53
N SER A 105 1.61 -7.02 -2.86
CA SER A 105 0.73 -7.95 -3.59
C SER A 105 1.08 -9.42 -3.31
N LYS A 106 2.36 -9.78 -3.26
CA LYS A 106 2.82 -11.12 -2.86
C LYS A 106 2.35 -11.47 -1.45
N PHE A 107 2.54 -10.57 -0.48
CA PHE A 107 2.06 -10.79 0.88
C PHE A 107 0.55 -10.97 0.93
N LEU A 108 -0.20 -10.08 0.29
CA LEU A 108 -1.67 -10.15 0.25
C LEU A 108 -2.15 -11.44 -0.40
N SER A 109 -1.47 -11.97 -1.40
CA SER A 109 -1.82 -13.26 -2.02
C SER A 109 -1.74 -14.45 -1.04
N THR A 110 -1.00 -14.33 0.06
CA THR A 110 -0.97 -15.34 1.13
C THR A 110 -2.22 -15.31 2.03
N GLY A 111 -3.05 -14.28 1.89
CA GLY A 111 -4.33 -14.08 2.57
C GLY A 111 -5.53 -14.69 1.87
N GLU A 112 -5.28 -15.59 0.92
CA GLU A 112 -6.30 -16.25 0.09
C GLU A 112 -7.25 -15.25 -0.62
N ALA A 113 -8.52 -15.62 -0.76
CA ALA A 113 -9.54 -14.79 -1.39
C ALA A 113 -9.67 -13.41 -0.70
N THR A 114 -9.45 -13.35 0.62
CA THR A 114 -9.51 -12.11 1.39
C THR A 114 -8.41 -11.14 0.98
N GLY A 115 -7.17 -11.61 0.92
CA GLY A 115 -6.04 -10.78 0.49
C GLY A 115 -6.11 -10.42 -0.99
N CYS A 116 -6.62 -11.32 -1.83
CA CYS A 116 -6.91 -11.03 -3.24
C CYS A 116 -7.92 -9.88 -3.39
N ALA A 117 -9.06 -9.94 -2.68
CA ALA A 117 -10.07 -8.90 -2.71
C ALA A 117 -9.51 -7.56 -2.24
N MET A 118 -8.75 -7.54 -1.13
CA MET A 118 -8.17 -6.32 -0.59
C MET A 118 -7.15 -5.69 -1.54
N ASN A 119 -6.31 -6.48 -2.21
CA ASN A 119 -5.38 -5.98 -3.23
C ASN A 119 -6.12 -5.33 -4.40
N ASN A 120 -7.13 -5.99 -4.93
CA ASN A 120 -7.90 -5.46 -6.06
C ASN A 120 -8.71 -4.21 -5.70
N LEU A 121 -9.21 -4.13 -4.46
CA LEU A 121 -9.85 -2.93 -3.94
C LEU A 121 -8.85 -1.79 -3.72
N LEU A 122 -7.65 -2.08 -3.22
CA LEU A 122 -6.59 -1.08 -3.10
C LEU A 122 -6.20 -0.50 -4.46
N ILE A 123 -6.10 -1.34 -5.50
CA ILE A 123 -5.86 -0.87 -6.87
C ILE A 123 -6.95 0.11 -7.30
N LYS A 124 -8.22 -0.25 -7.14
CA LYS A 124 -9.35 0.64 -7.49
C LYS A 124 -9.31 1.96 -6.72
N TYR A 125 -9.01 1.90 -5.42
CA TYR A 125 -8.87 3.07 -4.57
C TYR A 125 -7.75 3.99 -5.07
N LEU A 126 -6.57 3.42 -5.37
CA LEU A 126 -5.42 4.16 -5.87
C LEU A 126 -5.67 4.78 -7.24
N THR A 127 -6.27 4.05 -8.18
CA THR A 127 -6.44 4.53 -9.56
C THR A 127 -7.58 5.53 -9.70
N ASN A 128 -8.65 5.40 -8.89
CA ASN A 128 -9.87 6.18 -9.08
C ASN A 128 -10.02 7.28 -8.03
N GLU A 129 -9.95 6.93 -6.75
CA GLU A 129 -10.28 7.85 -5.65
C GLU A 129 -9.10 8.77 -5.30
N ILE A 130 -7.91 8.19 -5.09
CA ILE A 130 -6.70 8.96 -4.76
C ILE A 130 -6.33 9.91 -5.90
N THR A 131 -6.34 9.42 -7.14
CA THR A 131 -5.98 10.23 -8.31
C THR A 131 -6.82 11.50 -8.38
N GLY A 132 -8.15 11.40 -8.26
CA GLY A 132 -9.03 12.58 -8.30
C GLY A 132 -8.78 13.55 -7.15
N LYS A 133 -8.60 13.04 -5.93
CA LYS A 133 -8.34 13.86 -4.76
C LYS A 133 -7.01 14.63 -4.87
N LEU A 134 -5.92 13.93 -5.15
CA LEU A 134 -4.59 14.53 -5.19
C LEU A 134 -4.38 15.40 -6.42
N LEU A 135 -5.06 15.12 -7.53
CA LEU A 135 -5.05 16.00 -8.70
C LEU A 135 -5.49 17.41 -8.34
N SER A 136 -6.57 17.55 -7.56
CA SER A 136 -7.03 18.86 -7.10
C SER A 136 -5.99 19.56 -6.22
N GLU A 137 -5.34 18.83 -5.31
CA GLU A 137 -4.33 19.40 -4.39
C GLU A 137 -3.05 19.83 -5.13
N VAL A 138 -2.64 19.06 -6.14
CA VAL A 138 -1.53 19.47 -7.02
C VAL A 138 -1.93 20.71 -7.82
N GLN A 139 -3.15 20.78 -8.34
CA GLN A 139 -3.65 21.93 -9.09
C GLN A 139 -3.66 23.24 -8.27
N THR A 140 -3.94 23.16 -6.96
CA THR A 140 -4.03 24.32 -6.07
C THR A 140 -2.68 24.84 -5.56
N GLY A 141 -1.58 24.10 -5.76
CA GLY A 141 -0.27 24.50 -5.24
C GLY A 141 0.09 23.90 -3.88
N ASP A 142 -0.76 23.04 -3.31
CA ASP A 142 -0.54 22.45 -1.97
C ASP A 142 0.66 21.47 -1.95
N MET A 143 1.13 21.07 -3.12
CA MET A 143 2.26 20.14 -3.33
C MET A 143 3.46 20.81 -4.00
N ASP A 144 3.58 22.13 -3.86
CA ASP A 144 4.72 22.84 -4.45
C ASP A 144 6.00 22.64 -3.63
N LYS A 145 7.12 22.61 -4.36
CA LYS A 145 8.44 22.64 -3.74
C LYS A 145 8.54 23.91 -2.90
N THR A 146 8.90 23.74 -1.64
CA THR A 146 9.14 24.88 -0.76
C THR A 146 10.44 25.54 -1.21
N THR A 147 10.35 26.73 -1.80
CA THR A 147 11.54 27.55 -2.06
C THR A 147 12.15 27.94 -0.72
N ILE A 148 13.33 27.40 -0.40
CA ILE A 148 14.18 27.85 0.70
C ILE A 148 15.07 28.97 0.19
#